data_AF-A0A2A4MU71-F1
#
_entry.id   AF-A0A2A4MU71-F1
#
_cell.length_a   1.000
_cell.length_b   1.000
_cell.length_c   1.000
_cell.angle_alpha   90.00
_cell.angle_beta   90.00
_cell.angle_gamma   90.00
#
_symmetry.space_group_name_H-M   'P 1'
#
loop_
_entity.id
_entity.type
_entity.pdbx_description
1 polymer ?
#
loop_
_entity_poly.entity_id
_entity_poly.type
_entity_poly.pdbx_seq_one_letter_code
_entity_poly.pdbx_strand_id
1 'polypeptide(L)'
;MEHRSSFRVKTLHGVHAKKRNAFLGSFYATDIGYGGAFISGCDTGISKGDIVTIVGRVSCECEEKHYQMSAMVVHIRADGIGLMWIESDSEIQSTLIDILPMAA
;
A
#
# COMPACT_ATOMS: atom_id res chain seq x y z
N MET A 1 -20.14 -9.60 -8.29
CA MET A 1 -19.09 -10.32 -9.03
C MET A 1 -17.90 -9.37 -9.13
N GLU A 2 -16.94 -9.47 -8.22
CA GLU A 2 -15.76 -8.60 -8.24
C GLU A 2 -14.78 -9.11 -9.31
N HIS A 3 -14.67 -8.41 -10.44
CA HIS A 3 -13.57 -8.57 -11.38
C HIS A 3 -12.31 -7.95 -10.76
N ARG A 4 -11.53 -8.74 -10.03
CA ARG A 4 -10.20 -8.32 -9.57
C ARG A 4 -9.19 -8.75 -10.63
N SER A 5 -8.55 -7.79 -11.30
CA SER A 5 -7.61 -8.05 -12.40
C SER A 5 -6.20 -8.42 -11.94
N SER A 6 -5.87 -8.26 -10.66
CA SER A 6 -4.51 -8.49 -10.15
C SER A 6 -4.49 -9.33 -8.87
N PHE A 7 -3.50 -10.21 -8.79
CA PHE A 7 -3.17 -11.01 -7.62
C PHE A 7 -2.74 -10.11 -6.46
N ARG A 8 -3.20 -10.42 -5.24
CA ARG A 8 -2.81 -9.73 -4.01
C ARG A 8 -2.24 -10.73 -3.02
N VAL A 9 -1.13 -10.36 -2.40
CA VAL A 9 -0.51 -11.13 -1.33
C VAL A 9 -0.97 -10.55 0.01
N LYS A 10 -1.39 -11.44 0.92
CA LYS A 10 -1.63 -11.04 2.31
C LYS A 10 -0.30 -10.68 2.95
N THR A 11 -0.23 -9.52 3.55
CA THR A 11 0.95 -9.04 4.25
C THR A 11 0.51 -8.39 5.56
N LEU A 12 1.41 -8.25 6.51
CA LEU A 12 1.16 -7.48 7.72
C LEU A 12 2.42 -6.73 8.09
N HIS A 13 2.55 -5.52 7.59
CA HIS A 13 3.68 -4.65 7.90
C HIS A 13 3.24 -3.20 8.07
N GLY A 14 4.01 -2.46 8.87
CA GLY A 14 3.75 -1.07 9.18
C GLY A 14 3.98 -0.17 7.96
N VAL A 15 3.04 0.75 7.74
CA VAL A 15 3.14 1.77 6.69
C VAL A 15 2.68 3.12 7.23
N HIS A 16 3.21 4.19 6.66
CA HIS A 16 2.81 5.57 6.95
C HIS A 16 2.20 6.19 5.71
N ALA A 17 1.08 6.90 5.86
CA ALA A 17 0.51 7.70 4.79
C ALA A 17 0.92 9.17 4.94
N LYS A 18 1.24 9.82 3.82
CA LYS A 18 1.53 11.24 3.74
C LYS A 18 0.68 11.90 2.65
N LYS A 19 0.30 13.16 2.83
CA LYS A 19 -0.35 13.99 1.80
C LYS A 19 0.39 15.31 1.74
N ARG A 20 0.96 15.65 0.57
CA ARG A 20 1.77 16.88 0.40
C ARG A 20 2.85 17.02 1.49
N ASN A 21 3.58 15.93 1.77
CA ASN A 21 4.56 15.80 2.85
C ASN A 21 4.05 15.92 4.30
N ALA A 22 2.77 16.18 4.53
CA ALA A 22 2.18 16.10 5.87
C ALA A 22 1.90 14.64 6.24
N PHE A 23 2.31 14.22 7.43
CA PHE A 23 2.01 12.91 7.98
C PHE A 23 0.50 12.80 8.28
N LEU A 24 -0.13 11.75 7.76
CA LEU A 24 -1.56 11.51 7.97
C LEU A 24 -1.80 10.46 9.05
N GLY A 25 -0.92 9.46 9.15
CA GLY A 25 -1.02 8.42 10.16
C GLY A 25 -0.17 7.19 9.87
N SER A 26 -0.13 6.30 10.86
CA SER A 26 0.49 4.98 10.77
C SER A 26 -0.58 3.90 10.70
N PHE A 27 -0.37 2.92 9.83
CA PHE A 27 -1.31 1.84 9.53
C PHE A 27 -0.56 0.53 9.35
N TYR A 28 -1.30 -0.56 9.19
CA TYR A 28 -0.74 -1.80 8.67
C TYR A 28 -1.29 -2.09 7.29
N ALA A 29 -0.42 -2.35 6.32
CA ALA A 29 -0.83 -2.95 5.05
C ALA A 29 -1.24 -4.40 5.31
N THR A 30 -2.48 -4.76 4.98
CA THR A 30 -3.05 -6.11 5.18
C THR A 30 -3.02 -6.95 3.91
N ASP A 31 -3.04 -6.27 2.76
CA ASP A 31 -2.79 -6.88 1.46
C ASP A 31 -2.15 -5.87 0.50
N ILE A 32 -1.37 -6.38 -0.43
CA ILE A 32 -0.68 -5.61 -1.45
C ILE A 32 -0.60 -6.41 -2.75
N GLY A 33 -0.69 -5.73 -3.88
CA GLY A 33 -0.54 -6.32 -5.20
C GLY A 33 -0.33 -5.26 -6.28
N TYR A 34 -0.25 -5.70 -7.53
CA TYR A 34 0.07 -4.81 -8.66
C TYR A 34 -0.93 -3.67 -8.86
N GLY A 35 -2.19 -3.85 -8.46
CA GLY A 35 -3.19 -2.80 -8.58
C GLY A 35 -3.28 -1.85 -7.38
N GLY A 36 -2.64 -2.14 -6.25
CA GLY A 36 -2.80 -1.36 -5.04
C GLY A 36 -2.58 -2.14 -3.75
N ALA A 37 -2.98 -1.54 -2.63
CA ALA A 37 -2.95 -2.14 -1.31
C ALA A 37 -4.25 -1.88 -0.54
N PHE A 38 -4.43 -2.60 0.56
CA PHE A 38 -5.37 -2.26 1.60
C PHE A 38 -4.61 -2.00 2.90
N ILE A 39 -4.92 -0.88 3.55
CA ILE A 39 -4.34 -0.52 4.85
C ILE A 39 -5.44 -0.53 5.91
N SER A 40 -5.14 -1.12 7.06
CA SER A 40 -6.07 -1.23 8.19
C SER A 40 -6.23 0.10 8.92
N GLY A 41 -7.42 0.35 9.46
CA GLY A 41 -7.73 1.53 10.27
C GLY A 41 -8.51 2.60 9.52
N CYS A 42 -9.25 3.41 10.27
CA CYS A 42 -10.27 4.29 9.71
C CYS A 42 -10.40 5.59 10.51
N ASP A 43 -9.30 6.30 10.78
CA ASP A 43 -9.43 7.67 11.28
C ASP A 43 -8.18 8.54 11.10
N THR A 44 -8.06 9.12 9.93
CA THR A 44 -7.08 10.17 9.60
C THR A 44 -7.74 11.00 8.50
N GLY A 45 -7.39 12.28 8.31
CA GLY A 45 -8.00 13.18 7.31
C GLY A 45 -7.76 12.80 5.84
N ILE A 46 -7.96 11.53 5.50
CA ILE A 46 -7.87 10.87 4.21
C ILE A 46 -9.28 10.69 3.69
N SER A 47 -9.52 11.18 2.48
CA SER A 47 -10.79 11.05 1.78
C SER A 47 -10.66 10.22 0.51
N LYS A 48 -11.76 9.60 0.07
CA LYS A 48 -11.81 8.96 -1.25
C LYS A 48 -11.45 10.00 -2.33
N GLY A 49 -10.56 9.60 -3.25
CA GLY A 49 -10.02 10.45 -4.31
C GLY A 49 -8.74 11.19 -3.91
N ASP A 50 -8.33 11.15 -2.64
CA ASP A 50 -7.04 11.72 -2.24
C ASP A 50 -5.88 10.96 -2.88
N ILE A 51 -4.85 11.72 -3.26
CA ILE A 51 -3.54 11.17 -3.58
C ILE A 51 -2.70 11.22 -2.30
N VAL A 52 -2.24 10.06 -1.86
CA VAL A 52 -1.38 9.88 -0.69
C VAL A 52 -0.09 9.19 -1.09
N THR A 53 0.98 9.42 -0.35
CA THR A 53 2.22 8.66 -0.45
C THR A 53 2.27 7.67 0.69
N ILE A 54 2.35 6.39 0.35
CA ILE A 54 2.56 5.28 1.28
C ILE A 54 4.06 5.04 1.41
N VAL A 55 4.54 5.05 2.64
CA VAL A 55 5.92 4.71 2.99
C VAL A 55 5.88 3.46 3.85
N GLY A 56 6.46 2.37 3.37
CA GLY A 56 6.47 1.09 4.08
C GLY A 56 7.87 0.56 4.30
N ARG A 57 7.96 -0.38 5.24
CA ARG A 57 9.20 -1.09 5.58
C ARG A 57 8.91 -2.58 5.66
N VAL A 58 9.71 -3.39 4.98
CA VAL A 58 9.61 -4.84 5.00
C VAL A 58 10.97 -5.43 5.32
N SER A 59 11.01 -6.33 6.29
CA SER A 59 12.22 -7.08 6.65
C SER A 59 12.29 -8.32 5.78
N CYS A 60 13.37 -8.48 5.02
CA CYS A 60 13.65 -9.67 4.21
C CYS A 60 15.08 -10.14 4.49
N GLU A 61 15.25 -11.41 4.88
CA GLU A 61 16.54 -12.13 4.91
C GLU A 61 17.75 -11.32 5.45
N CYS A 62 17.55 -10.60 6.58
CA CYS A 62 18.53 -9.75 7.29
C CYS A 62 18.67 -8.29 6.82
N GLU A 63 17.88 -7.83 5.84
CA GLU A 63 17.84 -6.43 5.41
C GLU A 63 16.44 -5.83 5.59
N GLU A 64 16.39 -4.55 5.98
CA GLU A 64 15.16 -3.77 6.01
C GLU A 64 15.05 -2.98 4.71
N LYS A 65 14.09 -3.36 3.85
CA LYS A 65 13.81 -2.65 2.61
C LYS A 65 12.72 -1.61 2.83
N HIS A 66 13.00 -0.38 2.41
CA HIS A 66 12.04 0.73 2.46
C HIS A 66 11.47 0.94 1.08
N TYR A 67 10.17 1.23 1.00
CA TYR A 67 9.53 1.62 -0.24
C TYR A 67 8.67 2.85 -0.03
N GLN A 68 8.52 3.62 -1.12
CA GLN A 68 7.66 4.79 -1.17
C GLN A 68 6.89 4.78 -2.48
N MET A 69 5.56 4.73 -2.40
CA MET A 69 4.66 4.74 -3.56
C MET A 69 3.50 5.69 -3.31
N SER A 70 3.14 6.46 -4.32
CA SER A 70 1.92 7.25 -4.39
C SER A 70 0.72 6.35 -4.71
N ALA A 71 -0.43 6.68 -4.13
CA ALA A 71 -1.65 5.94 -4.36
C ALA A 71 -2.85 6.88 -4.33
N MET A 72 -3.84 6.59 -5.16
CA MET A 72 -5.17 7.17 -5.04
C MET A 72 -6.02 6.34 -4.09
N VAL A 73 -6.74 7.02 -3.19
CA VAL A 73 -7.70 6.38 -2.29
C VAL A 73 -8.97 6.04 -3.08
N VAL A 74 -9.24 4.75 -3.28
CA VAL A 74 -10.37 4.28 -4.10
C VAL A 74 -11.62 3.96 -3.28
N HIS A 75 -11.45 3.57 -2.01
CA HIS A 75 -12.57 3.40 -1.08
C HIS A 75 -12.10 3.49 0.37
N ILE A 76 -13.02 3.85 1.26
CA ILE A 76 -12.84 3.86 2.71
C ILE A 76 -13.95 3.01 3.32
N ARG A 77 -13.59 2.14 4.25
CA ARG A 77 -14.49 1.28 5.01
C ARG A 77 -14.17 1.41 6.50
N ALA A 78 -15.03 0.85 7.35
CA ALA A 78 -14.83 0.87 8.79
C ALA A 78 -13.60 0.08 9.26
N ASP A 79 -13.07 -0.82 8.43
CA ASP A 79 -11.92 -1.67 8.72
C ASP A 79 -10.63 -1.20 8.03
N GLY A 80 -10.71 -0.25 7.09
CA GLY A 80 -9.53 0.19 6.36
C GLY A 80 -9.78 1.02 5.12
N ILE A 81 -8.70 1.25 4.39
CA ILE A 81 -8.61 2.13 3.23
C ILE A 81 -8.04 1.34 2.04
N GLY A 82 -8.78 1.35 0.95
CA GLY A 82 -8.36 0.77 -0.33
C GLY A 82 -7.58 1.78 -1.16
N LEU A 83 -6.44 1.36 -1.66
CA LEU A 83 -5.49 2.17 -2.40
C LEU A 83 -5.28 1.61 -3.81
N MET A 84 -4.95 2.48 -4.76
CA MET A 84 -4.54 2.14 -6.12
C MET A 84 -3.25 2.89 -6.48
N TRP A 85 -2.24 2.17 -6.95
CA TRP A 85 -0.93 2.74 -7.32
C TRP A 85 -1.06 3.70 -8.50
N ILE A 86 -0.18 4.72 -8.53
CA ILE A 86 -0.12 5.72 -9.60
C ILE A 86 1.23 5.68 -10.34
N GLU A 87 2.11 4.78 -9.91
CA GLU A 87 3.44 4.54 -10.44
C GLU A 87 3.39 3.84 -11.79
N SER A 88 4.53 3.85 -12.48
CA SER A 88 4.71 3.00 -13.66
C SER A 88 4.69 1.51 -13.29
N ASP A 89 4.27 0.66 -14.22
CA ASP A 89 4.28 -0.81 -14.02
C ASP A 89 5.67 -1.33 -13.60
N SER A 90 6.75 -0.74 -14.12
CA SER A 90 8.13 -1.10 -13.75
C SER A 90 8.47 -0.78 -12.28
N GLU A 91 8.03 0.37 -11.77
CA GLU A 91 8.26 0.76 -10.37
C GLU A 91 7.42 -0.10 -9.41
N ILE A 92 6.17 -0.38 -9.80
CA ILE A 92 5.31 -1.32 -9.09
C ILE A 92 5.97 -2.70 -9.06
N GLN A 93 6.43 -3.21 -10.20
CA GLN A 93 7.10 -4.52 -10.28
C GLN A 93 8.35 -4.59 -9.41
N SER A 94 9.25 -3.60 -9.50
CA SER A 94 10.47 -3.56 -8.68
C SER A 94 10.14 -3.56 -7.19
N THR A 95 9.23 -2.68 -6.77
CA THR A 95 8.82 -2.59 -5.36
C THR A 95 8.20 -3.88 -4.87
N LEU A 96 7.31 -4.48 -5.67
CA LEU A 96 6.64 -5.73 -5.29
C LEU A 96 7.60 -6.92 -5.25
N ILE A 97 8.57 -7.02 -6.16
CA ILE A 97 9.64 -8.02 -6.09
C ILE A 97 10.43 -7.88 -4.78
N ASP A 98 10.67 -6.64 -4.35
CA ASP A 98 11.43 -6.38 -3.12
C ASP A 98 10.67 -6.72 -1.84
N ILE A 99 9.34 -6.56 -1.82
CA ILE A 99 8.53 -6.71 -0.59
C ILE A 99 7.68 -7.98 -0.53
N LEU A 100 7.53 -8.67 -1.66
CA LEU A 100 6.87 -9.97 -1.76
C LEU A 100 7.95 -11.02 -1.99
N PRO A 101 8.68 -11.47 -0.95
CA PRO A 101 9.59 -12.59 -1.10
C PRO A 101 8.73 -13.75 -1.61
N MET A 102 9.09 -14.20 -2.80
CA MET A 102 8.19 -14.81 -3.78
C MET A 102 7.17 -15.76 -3.14
N ALA A 103 5.88 -15.50 -3.40
CA ALA A 103 4.81 -16.47 -3.15
C ALA A 103 5.02 -17.69 -4.07
N ALA A 104 5.91 -18.59 -3.68
CA ALA A 104 6.17 -19.90 -4.29
C ALA A 104 6.56 -20.89 -3.20
#